data_AF-A0A4U8SB49-F1
#
_entry.id   AF-A0A4U8SB49-F1
#
_cell.length_a   1.000
_cell.length_b   1.000
_cell.length_c   1.000
_cell.angle_alpha   90.00
_cell.angle_beta   90.00
_cell.angle_gamma   90.00
#
_symmetry.space_group_name_H-M   'P 1'
#
loop_
_entity.id
_entity.type
_entity.pdbx_description
1 polymer ?
#
loop_
_entity_poly.entity_id
_entity_poly.type
_entity_poly.pdbx_seq_one_letter_code
_entity_poly.pdbx_strand_id
1 'polypeptide(L)'
;MNSIYRLLESFMRDSHRQYQGKIIWAEMTNTPCFVYDDKGYYINQTCYFIPTDDKYLCALLNSRLIYFYMQQIASSLGEGAFRWIKQFIEKLPIVKITKSNQQIADSIVALVDKILSIKAKDSTTNTSKLESEIDNLVYKLYNLTNEEIKIVEMK
;
A
#
# COMPACT_ATOMS: atom_id res chain seq x y z
N MET A 1 45.16 5.75 8.07
CA MET A 1 43.96 4.89 8.21
C MET A 1 43.34 4.68 6.82
N ASN A 2 43.45 3.45 6.31
CA ASN A 2 43.13 3.06 4.93
C ASN A 2 41.60 3.21 4.67
N SER A 3 41.23 3.73 3.49
CA SER A 3 39.84 4.08 3.12
C SER A 3 38.89 2.89 3.18
N ILE A 4 39.38 1.69 2.91
CA ILE A 4 38.61 0.44 3.01
C ILE A 4 38.17 0.19 4.46
N TYR A 5 39.03 0.46 5.44
CA TYR A 5 38.69 0.25 6.85
C TYR A 5 37.64 1.24 7.35
N ARG A 6 37.61 2.47 6.80
CA ARG A 6 36.52 3.43 7.10
C ARG A 6 35.17 2.98 6.54
N LEU A 7 35.15 2.37 5.36
CA LEU A 7 33.94 1.81 4.75
C LEU A 7 33.45 0.55 5.49
N LEU A 8 34.38 -0.29 5.92
CA LEU A 8 34.07 -1.45 6.75
C LEU A 8 33.59 -1.03 8.14
N GLU A 9 34.18 -0.01 8.75
CA GLU A 9 33.72 0.56 10.02
C GLU A 9 32.33 1.21 9.90
N SER A 10 32.02 1.92 8.82
CA SER A 10 30.66 2.45 8.61
C SER A 10 29.65 1.33 8.43
N PHE A 11 30.01 0.27 7.70
CA PHE A 11 29.16 -0.90 7.52
C PHE A 11 28.94 -1.66 8.84
N MET A 12 29.97 -1.80 9.67
CA MET A 12 29.86 -2.40 11.00
C MET A 12 29.16 -1.50 12.02
N ARG A 13 29.15 -0.16 11.86
CA ARG A 13 28.30 0.73 12.67
C ARG A 13 26.82 0.60 12.31
N ASP A 14 26.52 0.30 11.05
CA ASP A 14 25.16 0.03 10.56
C ASP A 14 24.61 -1.36 10.94
N SER A 15 25.39 -2.22 11.63
CA SER A 15 24.95 -3.57 12.03
C SER A 15 23.78 -3.60 13.03
N HIS A 16 23.38 -2.44 13.55
CA HIS A 16 22.22 -2.27 14.43
C HIS A 16 21.00 -1.67 13.71
N ARG A 17 21.09 -1.37 12.41
CA ARG A 17 20.00 -0.76 11.66
C ARG A 17 18.98 -1.83 11.28
N GLN A 18 18.00 -2.01 12.16
CA GLN A 18 16.87 -2.90 11.91
C GLN A 18 16.04 -2.34 10.75
N TYR A 19 15.73 -3.20 9.80
CA TYR A 19 14.82 -2.86 8.70
C TYR A 19 13.43 -2.55 9.25
N GLN A 20 12.90 -1.38 8.91
CA GLN A 20 11.64 -0.85 9.45
C GLN A 20 10.44 -1.07 8.51
N GLY A 21 10.57 -1.91 7.48
CA GLY A 21 9.49 -2.13 6.50
C GLY A 21 9.42 -1.07 5.40
N LYS A 22 8.77 -1.44 4.29
CA LYS A 22 8.41 -0.52 3.21
C LYS A 22 7.17 -0.99 2.47
N ILE A 23 6.47 -0.07 1.83
CA ILE A 23 5.41 -0.36 0.87
C ILE A 23 6.01 -0.24 -0.53
N ILE A 24 5.89 -1.27 -1.36
CA ILE A 24 6.43 -1.34 -2.73
C ILE A 24 5.28 -1.36 -3.73
N TRP A 25 5.43 -0.76 -4.90
CA TRP A 25 4.52 -0.96 -6.02
C TRP A 25 5.23 -0.85 -7.37
N ALA A 26 4.65 -1.47 -8.41
CA ALA A 26 5.12 -1.35 -9.78
C ALA A 26 4.53 -0.11 -10.47
N GLU A 27 5.29 0.52 -11.37
CA GLU A 27 4.85 1.73 -12.07
C GLU A 27 3.63 1.49 -12.97
N MET A 28 3.58 0.38 -13.71
CA MET A 28 2.63 0.14 -14.78
C MET A 28 1.80 -1.10 -14.47
N THR A 29 0.58 -0.88 -13.98
CA THR A 29 -0.37 -1.95 -13.65
C THR A 29 -1.79 -1.54 -14.00
N ASN A 30 -2.66 -2.52 -14.26
CA ASN A 30 -4.09 -2.34 -14.47
C ASN A 30 -4.88 -2.20 -13.17
N THR A 31 -4.28 -2.55 -12.04
CA THR A 31 -4.89 -2.57 -10.71
C THR A 31 -3.89 -2.08 -9.67
N PRO A 32 -4.34 -1.61 -8.49
CA PRO A 32 -3.44 -1.31 -7.39
C PRO A 32 -2.64 -2.57 -7.02
N CYS A 33 -1.34 -2.42 -6.87
CA CYS A 33 -0.42 -3.53 -6.57
C CYS A 33 0.58 -3.10 -5.48
N PHE A 34 0.08 -2.56 -4.38
CA PHE A 34 0.91 -2.13 -3.26
C PHE A 34 1.17 -3.32 -2.33
N VAL A 35 2.44 -3.59 -2.07
CA VAL A 35 2.91 -4.73 -1.27
C VAL A 35 3.61 -4.22 -0.03
N TYR A 36 3.16 -4.67 1.13
CA TYR A 36 3.87 -4.51 2.39
C TYR A 36 5.06 -5.47 2.44
N ASP A 37 6.27 -4.94 2.58
CA ASP A 37 7.52 -5.69 2.69
C ASP A 37 8.18 -5.44 4.04
N ASP A 38 8.17 -6.45 4.90
CA ASP A 38 8.88 -6.53 6.18
C ASP A 38 10.17 -7.38 6.12
N LYS A 39 10.53 -7.91 4.94
CA LYS A 39 11.69 -8.79 4.74
C LYS A 39 12.88 -8.11 4.08
N GLY A 40 12.69 -6.92 3.52
CA GLY A 40 13.76 -6.12 2.93
C GLY A 40 14.10 -6.53 1.50
N TYR A 41 13.09 -6.89 0.71
CA TYR A 41 13.29 -7.26 -0.70
C TYR A 41 13.87 -6.11 -1.52
N TYR A 42 14.80 -6.43 -2.43
CA TYR A 42 15.26 -5.49 -3.44
C TYR A 42 14.20 -5.31 -4.52
N ILE A 43 14.19 -4.14 -5.15
CA ILE A 43 13.22 -3.78 -6.18
C ILE A 43 13.92 -3.41 -7.48
N ASN A 44 13.25 -3.66 -8.61
CA ASN A 44 13.74 -3.23 -9.92
C ASN A 44 13.51 -1.72 -10.13
N GLN A 45 14.14 -1.17 -11.17
CA GLN A 45 14.05 0.25 -11.53
C GLN A 45 12.61 0.74 -11.76
N THR A 46 11.73 -0.11 -12.29
CA THR A 46 10.32 0.22 -12.59
C THR A 46 9.38 0.03 -11.40
N CYS A 47 9.93 -0.10 -10.19
CA CYS A 47 9.19 -0.13 -8.94
C CYS A 47 9.55 1.08 -8.07
N TYR A 48 8.57 1.54 -7.30
CA TYR A 48 8.73 2.60 -6.31
C TYR A 48 8.50 2.03 -4.91
N PHE A 49 8.87 2.80 -3.88
CA PHE A 49 8.57 2.44 -2.50
C PHE A 49 8.34 3.64 -1.60
N ILE A 50 7.62 3.42 -0.50
CA ILE A 50 7.48 4.35 0.63
C ILE A 50 8.13 3.65 1.85
N PRO A 51 9.16 4.24 2.49
CA PRO A 51 9.83 3.63 3.64
C PRO A 51 8.99 3.77 4.92
N THR A 52 7.98 2.92 5.05
CA THR A 52 7.04 2.88 6.18
C THR A 52 6.57 1.46 6.46
N ASP A 53 6.29 1.13 7.72
CA ASP A 53 5.60 -0.09 8.16
C ASP A 53 4.07 0.09 8.29
N ASP A 54 3.52 1.19 7.78
CA ASP A 54 2.10 1.51 7.89
C ASP A 54 1.22 0.57 7.04
N LYS A 55 0.75 -0.52 7.66
CA LYS A 55 -0.20 -1.48 7.07
C LYS A 55 -1.55 -0.86 6.75
N TYR A 56 -1.98 0.17 7.49
CA TYR A 56 -3.21 0.88 7.19
C TYR A 56 -3.08 1.65 5.87
N LEU A 57 -1.96 2.36 5.67
CA LEU A 57 -1.68 3.01 4.40
C LEU A 57 -1.63 1.99 3.25
N CYS A 58 -0.98 0.84 3.46
CA CYS A 58 -0.91 -0.22 2.46
C CYS A 58 -2.31 -0.74 2.08
N ALA A 59 -3.21 -0.93 3.05
CA ALA A 59 -4.59 -1.32 2.78
C ALA A 59 -5.35 -0.23 2.01
N LEU A 60 -5.23 1.02 2.46
CA LEU A 60 -5.91 2.14 1.83
C LEU A 60 -5.49 2.30 0.37
N LEU A 61 -4.20 2.20 0.07
CA LEU A 61 -3.66 2.30 -1.30
C LEU A 61 -4.15 1.18 -2.23
N ASN A 62 -4.50 0.02 -1.68
CA ASN A 62 -5.09 -1.09 -2.44
C ASN A 62 -6.62 -1.05 -2.52
N SER A 63 -7.28 -0.10 -1.84
CA SER A 63 -8.74 -0.03 -1.83
C SER A 63 -9.32 0.38 -3.18
N ARG A 64 -10.56 -0.07 -3.43
CA ARG A 64 -11.31 0.31 -4.64
C ARG A 64 -11.56 1.81 -4.75
N LEU A 65 -11.70 2.50 -3.62
CA LEU A 65 -11.84 3.96 -3.60
C LEU A 65 -10.59 4.65 -4.16
N ILE A 66 -9.41 4.24 -3.71
CA ILE A 66 -8.14 4.80 -4.21
C ILE A 66 -7.92 4.43 -5.68
N TYR A 67 -8.27 3.20 -6.08
CA TYR A 67 -8.23 2.81 -7.48
C TYR A 67 -9.11 3.71 -8.35
N PHE A 68 -10.39 3.90 -7.97
CA PHE A 68 -11.32 4.79 -8.65
C PHE A 68 -10.78 6.22 -8.75
N TYR A 69 -10.19 6.74 -7.68
CA TYR A 69 -9.59 8.07 -7.67
C TYR A 69 -8.40 8.16 -8.63
N MET A 70 -7.51 7.15 -8.63
CA MET A 70 -6.38 7.08 -9.56
C MET A 70 -6.83 7.08 -11.02
N GLN A 71 -7.91 6.38 -11.35
CA GLN A 71 -8.49 6.41 -12.69
C GLN A 71 -8.94 7.82 -13.13
N GLN A 72 -9.21 8.74 -12.20
CA GLN A 72 -9.60 10.12 -12.54
C GLN A 72 -8.41 11.03 -12.78
N ILE A 73 -7.24 10.73 -12.19
CA ILE A 73 -6.09 11.65 -12.19
C ILE A 73 -4.89 11.13 -12.98
N ALA A 74 -4.73 9.81 -13.12
CA ALA A 74 -3.58 9.19 -13.75
C ALA A 74 -3.74 9.10 -15.26
N SER A 75 -2.63 9.24 -15.98
CA SER A 75 -2.62 9.01 -17.43
C SER A 75 -2.80 7.52 -17.74
N SER A 76 -3.80 7.21 -18.56
CA SER A 76 -3.97 5.88 -19.14
C SER A 76 -2.84 5.57 -20.13
N LEU A 77 -2.39 4.32 -20.14
CA LEU A 77 -1.41 3.77 -21.07
C LEU A 77 -2.05 2.99 -22.23
N GLY A 78 -3.39 2.97 -22.32
CA GLY A 78 -4.13 2.03 -23.17
C GLY A 78 -4.42 0.71 -22.45
N GLU A 79 -5.42 -0.03 -22.94
CA GLU A 79 -5.85 -1.34 -22.39
C GLU A 79 -6.16 -1.37 -20.88
N GLY A 80 -6.48 -0.22 -20.28
CA GLY A 80 -6.82 -0.10 -18.86
C GLY A 80 -5.62 -0.08 -17.90
N ALA A 81 -4.39 -0.01 -18.40
CA ALA A 81 -3.20 0.18 -17.56
C ALA A 81 -2.99 1.66 -17.21
N PHE A 82 -2.51 1.93 -16.01
CA PHE A 82 -2.20 3.28 -15.52
C PHE A 82 -0.75 3.40 -15.10
N ARG A 83 -0.21 4.63 -15.16
CA ARG A 83 1.08 4.94 -14.52
C ARG A 83 0.89 5.36 -13.07
N TRP A 84 1.29 4.50 -12.15
CA TRP A 84 1.34 4.71 -10.70
C TRP A 84 2.63 5.45 -10.28
N ILE A 85 2.95 6.56 -10.95
CA ILE A 85 4.15 7.34 -10.64
C ILE A 85 3.93 8.27 -9.44
N LYS A 86 5.02 8.61 -8.75
CA LYS A 86 5.05 9.48 -7.56
C LYS A 86 4.13 10.72 -7.67
N GLN A 87 4.17 11.40 -8.82
CA GLN A 87 3.38 12.64 -9.05
C GLN A 87 1.86 12.45 -8.87
N PHE A 88 1.33 11.26 -9.16
CA PHE A 88 -0.08 10.95 -8.94
C PHE A 88 -0.32 10.40 -7.53
N ILE A 89 0.59 9.56 -7.02
CA ILE A 89 0.50 9.00 -5.67
C ILE A 89 0.47 10.09 -4.60
N GLU A 90 1.26 11.15 -4.74
CA GLU A 90 1.29 12.28 -3.79
C GLU A 90 -0.02 13.10 -3.77
N LYS A 91 -0.89 12.95 -4.78
CA LYS A 91 -2.19 13.62 -4.85
C LYS A 91 -3.32 12.81 -4.24
N LEU A 92 -3.05 11.57 -3.83
CA LEU A 92 -4.07 10.70 -3.26
C LEU A 92 -4.64 11.32 -1.98
N PRO A 93 -5.96 11.31 -1.80
CA PRO A 93 -6.58 11.85 -0.60
C PRO A 93 -6.41 10.86 0.55
N ILE A 94 -5.27 10.88 1.26
CA ILE A 94 -5.03 9.97 2.38
C ILE A 94 -5.65 10.53 3.67
N VAL A 95 -6.66 9.84 4.21
CA VAL A 95 -7.27 10.23 5.49
C VAL A 95 -6.30 9.96 6.63
N LYS A 96 -6.01 11.00 7.41
CA LYS A 96 -5.18 10.91 8.61
C LYS A 96 -5.93 10.18 9.73
N ILE A 97 -5.22 9.32 10.44
CA ILE A 97 -5.75 8.68 11.64
C ILE A 97 -5.85 9.74 12.76
N THR A 98 -7.00 9.76 13.40
CA THR A 98 -7.36 10.63 14.52
C THR A 98 -8.11 9.80 15.55
N LYS A 99 -8.36 10.36 16.74
CA LYS A 99 -9.09 9.64 17.80
C LYS A 99 -10.48 9.16 17.36
N SER A 100 -11.15 9.86 16.45
CA SER A 100 -12.51 9.52 16.02
C SER A 100 -12.57 8.37 15.02
N ASN A 101 -11.50 8.12 14.25
CA ASN A 101 -11.45 7.06 13.24
C ASN A 101 -10.45 5.93 13.58
N GLN A 102 -9.75 6.03 14.71
CA GLN A 102 -8.77 5.05 15.18
C GLN A 102 -9.33 3.62 15.15
N GLN A 103 -10.55 3.40 15.63
CA GLN A 103 -11.15 2.06 15.68
C GLN A 103 -11.35 1.45 14.27
N ILE A 104 -11.67 2.28 13.27
CA ILE A 104 -11.80 1.82 11.88
C ILE A 104 -10.41 1.47 11.33
N ALA A 105 -9.41 2.32 11.58
CA ALA A 105 -8.04 2.07 11.17
C ALA A 105 -7.48 0.78 11.79
N ASP A 106 -7.70 0.56 13.09
CA ASP A 106 -7.26 -0.65 13.80
C ASP A 106 -7.94 -1.91 13.22
N SER A 107 -9.23 -1.82 12.87
CA SER A 107 -9.97 -2.91 12.22
C SER A 107 -9.40 -3.24 10.83
N ILE A 108 -9.04 -2.22 10.05
CA ILE A 108 -8.37 -2.39 8.75
C ILE A 108 -7.02 -3.10 8.95
N VAL A 109 -6.19 -2.65 9.90
CA VAL A 109 -4.88 -3.27 10.17
C VAL A 109 -5.04 -4.74 10.59
N ALA A 110 -6.02 -5.05 11.44
CA ALA A 110 -6.30 -6.43 11.86
C ALA A 110 -6.70 -7.33 10.68
N LEU A 111 -7.47 -6.82 9.71
CA LEU A 111 -7.81 -7.54 8.48
C LEU A 111 -6.57 -7.75 7.59
N VAL A 112 -5.69 -6.75 7.48
CA VAL A 112 -4.41 -6.89 6.76
C VAL A 112 -3.55 -7.98 7.38
N ASP A 113 -3.37 -7.97 8.70
CA ASP A 113 -2.59 -8.98 9.41
C ASP A 113 -3.14 -10.39 9.18
N LYS A 114 -4.47 -10.52 9.16
CA LYS A 114 -5.14 -11.77 8.84
C LYS A 114 -4.87 -12.22 7.40
N ILE A 115 -4.97 -11.32 6.43
CA ILE A 115 -4.65 -11.60 5.01
C ILE A 115 -3.19 -12.04 4.86
N LEU A 116 -2.26 -11.30 5.47
CA LEU A 116 -0.83 -11.62 5.42
C LEU A 116 -0.54 -13.00 6.05
N SER A 117 -1.16 -13.31 7.20
CA SER A 117 -1.02 -14.61 7.86
C SER A 117 -1.56 -15.77 7.01
N ILE A 118 -2.68 -15.57 6.32
CA ILE A 118 -3.24 -16.55 5.39
C ILE A 118 -2.29 -16.76 4.20
N LYS A 119 -1.86 -15.67 3.55
CA LYS A 119 -0.99 -15.73 2.36
C LYS A 119 0.43 -16.20 2.67
N ALA A 120 0.90 -16.06 3.90
CA ALA A 120 2.17 -16.63 4.34
C ALA A 120 2.15 -18.17 4.38
N LYS A 121 0.98 -18.78 4.62
CA LYS A 121 0.82 -20.24 4.57
C LYS A 121 0.64 -20.74 3.15
N ASP A 122 -0.16 -20.02 2.35
CA ASP A 122 -0.37 -20.28 0.94
C ASP A 122 -0.69 -18.97 0.21
N SER A 123 0.24 -18.51 -0.64
CA SER A 123 0.12 -17.26 -1.37
C SER A 123 -1.02 -17.25 -2.40
N THR A 124 -1.55 -18.42 -2.76
CA THR A 124 -2.64 -18.57 -3.74
C THR A 124 -4.02 -18.58 -3.09
N THR A 125 -4.10 -18.63 -1.76
CA THR A 125 -5.39 -18.62 -1.05
C THR A 125 -6.15 -17.33 -1.35
N ASN A 126 -7.43 -17.48 -1.73
CA ASN A 126 -8.32 -16.37 -2.04
C ASN A 126 -8.73 -15.60 -0.75
N THR A 127 -8.41 -14.32 -0.72
CA THR A 127 -8.69 -13.39 0.39
C THR A 127 -9.72 -12.32 0.04
N SER A 128 -10.39 -12.42 -1.10
CA SER A 128 -11.27 -11.37 -1.65
C SER A 128 -12.35 -10.90 -0.68
N LYS A 129 -12.91 -11.80 0.15
CA LYS A 129 -13.91 -11.43 1.17
C LYS A 129 -13.36 -10.47 2.22
N LEU A 130 -12.12 -10.67 2.66
CA LEU A 130 -11.47 -9.79 3.65
C LEU A 130 -11.08 -8.46 3.01
N GLU A 131 -10.66 -8.50 1.75
CA GLU A 131 -10.36 -7.30 0.95
C GLU A 131 -11.62 -6.45 0.75
N SER A 132 -12.76 -7.05 0.42
CA SER A 132 -14.05 -6.35 0.34
C SER A 132 -14.52 -5.80 1.69
N GLU A 133 -14.18 -6.44 2.82
CA GLU A 133 -14.46 -5.89 4.15
C GLU A 133 -13.63 -4.64 4.41
N ILE A 134 -12.35 -4.64 4.00
CA ILE A 134 -11.50 -3.44 4.03
C ILE A 134 -12.11 -2.33 3.18
N ASP A 135 -12.56 -2.61 1.95
CA ASP A 135 -13.20 -1.61 1.08
C ASP A 135 -14.41 -0.96 1.77
N ASN A 136 -15.27 -1.75 2.43
CA ASN A 136 -16.41 -1.24 3.17
C ASN A 136 -16.01 -0.33 4.35
N LEU A 137 -14.92 -0.66 5.05
CA LEU A 137 -14.37 0.17 6.12
C LEU A 137 -13.78 1.47 5.56
N VAL A 138 -13.12 1.41 4.41
CA VAL A 138 -12.62 2.58 3.70
C VAL A 138 -13.77 3.49 3.26
N TYR A 139 -14.86 2.96 2.71
CA TYR A 139 -16.03 3.78 2.35
C TYR A 139 -16.61 4.53 3.56
N LYS A 140 -16.72 3.85 4.71
CA LYS A 140 -17.14 4.48 5.97
C LYS A 140 -16.16 5.56 6.43
N LEU A 141 -14.86 5.31 6.30
CA LEU A 141 -13.81 6.25 6.71
C LEU A 141 -13.88 7.58 5.93
N TYR A 142 -14.28 7.51 4.65
CA TYR A 142 -14.46 8.67 3.78
C TYR A 142 -15.90 9.21 3.79
N ASN A 143 -16.80 8.62 4.59
CA ASN A 143 -18.21 8.98 4.68
C ASN A 143 -18.95 8.92 3.33
N LEU A 144 -18.65 7.92 2.49
CA LEU A 144 -19.37 7.73 1.23
C LEU A 144 -20.81 7.30 1.47
N THR A 145 -21.71 7.87 0.67
CA THR A 145 -23.11 7.46 0.54
C THR A 145 -23.24 6.18 -0.30
N ASN A 146 -24.40 5.51 -0.22
CA ASN A 146 -24.66 4.31 -1.02
C ASN A 146 -24.62 4.59 -2.52
N GLU A 147 -25.04 5.79 -2.93
CA GLU A 147 -25.00 6.26 -4.31
C GLU A 147 -23.55 6.41 -4.79
N GLU A 148 -22.69 7.00 -3.98
CA GLU A 148 -21.26 7.15 -4.29
C GLU A 148 -20.52 5.80 -4.31
N ILE A 149 -20.84 4.90 -3.37
CA ILE A 149 -20.29 3.53 -3.37
C ILE A 149 -20.64 2.81 -4.68
N LYS A 150 -21.89 2.91 -5.15
CA LYS A 150 -22.29 2.31 -6.44
C LYS A 150 -21.46 2.86 -7.60
N ILE A 151 -21.15 4.16 -7.62
CA ILE A 151 -20.32 4.77 -8.66
C ILE A 151 -18.89 4.20 -8.63
N VAL A 152 -18.32 4.01 -7.44
CA VAL A 152 -16.98 3.41 -7.26
C VAL A 152 -16.96 1.95 -7.72
N GLU A 153 -17.99 1.18 -7.39
CA GLU A 153 -18.08 -0.26 -7.68
C GLU A 153 -18.39 -0.59 -9.15
N MET A 154 -18.98 0.34 -9.89
CA MET A 154 -19.32 0.18 -11.31
C MET A 154 -18.14 0.37 -12.27
N LYS A 155 -17.01 0.90 -11.80
CA LYS A 155 -15.76 1.05 -12.57
C LYS A 155 -14.71 0.00 -12.16
#